data_AF-A0A836Q5Q7-F1
#
_entry.id   AF-A0A836Q5Q7-F1
#
_cell.length_a   1.000
_cell.length_b   1.000
_cell.length_c   1.000
_cell.angle_alpha   90.00
_cell.angle_beta   90.00
_cell.angle_gamma   90.00
#
_symmetry.space_group_name_H-M   'P 1'
#
loop_
_entity.id
_entity.type
_entity.pdbx_description
1 polymer ?
#
loop_
_entity_poly.entity_id
_entity_poly.type
_entity_poly.pdbx_seq_one_letter_code
_entity_poly.pdbx_strand_id
1 'polypeptide(L)'
;MLNANSLRRVKRTVASFSALLLLNAFPLMPQAQAAGGNGTIIVCTQPGGDVDAARKSLTDAGCTILTEIPFATGNFTILHVRPNNGDVNAAVARFNGSIDPNIVSAEATLVSKTQGFSFWRPRPSCVPNDPDFPSQYALPTMDWNDARCTMRLLGIGQRAYPRFTVIDSGVNDISAEEEMIHINQYNFVGGLNGVPESNFDPGVHGTAVTGIAGARTNNETFISGVASHNLPVRITSCRVSPDGNEIATVDVLRAMV
;
A
#
# COMPACT_ATOMS: atom_id res chain seq x y z
N MET A 1 32.92 36.38 -1.61
CA MET A 1 31.61 36.36 -2.31
C MET A 1 31.39 34.95 -2.85
N LEU A 2 30.59 34.14 -2.17
CA LEU A 2 30.28 32.76 -2.55
C LEU A 2 28.98 32.76 -3.37
N ASN A 3 29.03 32.11 -4.54
CA ASN A 3 28.02 32.14 -5.58
C ASN A 3 26.78 31.31 -5.19
N ALA A 4 25.60 31.93 -5.22
CA ALA A 4 24.30 31.36 -4.82
C ALA A 4 23.78 30.21 -5.72
N ASN A 5 24.58 29.74 -6.68
CA ASN A 5 24.19 28.70 -7.64
C ASN A 5 24.63 27.27 -7.28
N SER A 6 25.36 27.04 -6.18
CA SER A 6 25.71 25.65 -5.75
C SER A 6 24.64 24.98 -4.88
N LEU A 7 23.75 25.74 -4.26
CA LEU A 7 22.72 25.22 -3.33
C LEU A 7 21.44 24.70 -4.02
N ARG A 8 21.29 24.89 -5.33
CA ARG A 8 20.12 24.42 -6.10
C ARG A 8 20.31 23.07 -6.80
N ARG A 9 21.51 22.50 -6.83
CA ARG A 9 21.79 21.22 -7.52
C ARG A 9 21.64 19.95 -6.68
N VAL A 10 21.31 20.05 -5.39
CA VAL A 10 21.21 18.88 -4.49
C VAL A 10 19.76 18.50 -4.14
N LYS A 11 18.74 19.23 -4.64
CA LYS A 11 17.33 19.03 -4.22
C LYS A 11 16.42 18.29 -5.21
N ARG A 12 16.94 17.61 -6.24
CA ARG A 12 16.07 16.96 -7.25
C ARG A 12 16.62 15.63 -7.77
N THR A 13 16.82 14.64 -6.90
CA THR A 13 16.69 13.22 -7.30
C THR A 13 16.46 12.37 -6.05
N VAL A 14 15.26 12.47 -5.47
CA VAL A 14 14.75 11.42 -4.58
C VAL A 14 13.45 10.97 -5.22
N ALA A 15 13.55 10.01 -6.13
CA ALA A 15 12.41 9.18 -6.48
C ALA A 15 12.05 8.42 -5.20
N SER A 16 11.04 8.89 -4.47
CA SER A 16 10.51 8.20 -3.31
C SER A 16 9.83 6.92 -3.77
N PHE A 17 10.58 5.82 -3.80
CA PHE A 17 10.01 4.47 -3.79
C PHE A 17 9.39 4.24 -2.40
N SER A 18 8.08 4.45 -2.29
CA SER A 18 7.29 4.07 -1.12
C SER A 18 6.81 2.64 -1.31
N ALA A 19 7.68 1.66 -1.02
CA ALA A 19 7.26 0.28 -0.78
C ALA A 19 6.71 0.19 0.66
N LEU A 20 5.47 0.60 0.84
CA LEU A 20 4.74 0.48 2.10
C LEU A 20 3.93 -0.82 2.06
N LEU A 21 4.57 -1.97 2.28
CA LEU A 21 3.85 -3.15 2.76
C LEU A 21 3.52 -2.87 4.23
N LEU A 22 2.24 -2.93 4.56
CA LEU A 22 1.62 -2.76 5.89
C LEU A 22 0.93 -4.07 6.23
N LEU A 23 1.16 -4.67 7.39
CA LEU A 23 0.13 -5.40 8.15
C LEU A 23 0.66 -5.87 9.53
N ASN A 24 0.41 -5.19 10.67
CA ASN A 24 0.67 -5.83 11.98
C ASN A 24 -0.04 -5.48 13.26
N ALA A 25 -0.73 -6.50 13.74
CA ALA A 25 -0.99 -6.85 15.13
C ALA A 25 -1.98 -8.03 15.06
N PHE A 26 -1.93 -8.90 16.08
CA PHE A 26 -2.80 -10.03 16.47
C PHE A 26 -2.66 -10.12 17.99
N PRO A 27 -3.76 -10.04 18.77
CA PRO A 27 -4.40 -11.27 19.23
C PRO A 27 -5.94 -11.20 19.38
N LEU A 28 -6.57 -12.38 19.46
CA LEU A 28 -7.98 -12.72 19.67
C LEU A 28 -8.84 -12.99 18.41
N MET A 29 -8.39 -13.92 17.56
CA MET A 29 -9.30 -14.75 16.75
C MET A 29 -8.78 -16.19 16.62
N PRO A 30 -9.66 -17.19 16.51
CA PRO A 30 -9.27 -18.50 16.01
C PRO A 30 -8.89 -18.36 14.53
N GLN A 31 -7.58 -18.44 14.29
CA GLN A 31 -6.91 -18.80 13.03
C GLN A 31 -6.67 -17.75 11.93
N ALA A 32 -6.43 -16.50 12.32
CA ALA A 32 -5.23 -15.87 11.79
C ALA A 32 -4.17 -15.94 12.92
N GLN A 33 -3.39 -17.01 12.86
CA GLN A 33 -2.30 -17.25 13.79
C GLN A 33 -1.11 -16.45 13.28
N ALA A 34 -0.55 -15.58 14.14
CA ALA A 34 0.89 -15.31 14.09
C ALA A 34 1.59 -16.65 13.83
N ALA A 35 2.52 -16.68 12.87
CA ALA A 35 3.23 -17.90 12.45
C ALA A 35 3.45 -18.81 13.67
N GLY A 36 2.81 -19.99 13.66
CA GLY A 36 2.69 -20.84 14.84
C GLY A 36 3.99 -20.88 15.64
N GLY A 37 3.94 -20.40 16.88
CA GLY A 37 5.01 -20.54 17.87
C GLY A 37 6.30 -19.74 17.68
N ASN A 38 6.52 -19.03 16.57
CA ASN A 38 7.80 -18.35 16.30
C ASN A 38 7.58 -16.93 15.74
N GLY A 39 7.10 -16.02 16.59
CA GLY A 39 6.89 -14.62 16.24
C GLY A 39 8.14 -14.00 15.58
N THR A 40 8.01 -13.57 14.34
CA THR A 40 9.10 -12.97 13.54
C THR A 40 8.64 -11.64 13.00
N ILE A 41 9.61 -10.81 12.62
CA ILE A 41 9.43 -9.55 11.92
C ILE A 41 10.21 -9.57 10.59
N ILE A 42 9.76 -8.77 9.65
CA ILE A 42 10.36 -8.41 8.40
C ILE A 42 10.85 -6.97 8.55
N VAL A 43 12.12 -6.72 8.26
CA VAL A 43 12.75 -5.41 8.38
C VAL A 43 13.25 -5.00 6.99
N CYS A 44 12.89 -3.80 6.54
CA CYS A 44 13.35 -3.25 5.27
C CYS A 44 14.47 -2.24 5.53
N THR A 45 15.63 -2.42 4.89
CA THR A 45 16.74 -1.48 5.01
C THR A 45 16.51 -0.23 4.16
N GLN A 46 17.26 0.84 4.46
CA GLN A 46 17.29 2.02 3.60
C GLN A 46 17.87 1.70 2.21
N PRO A 47 17.32 2.29 1.13
CA PRO A 47 17.95 2.29 -0.18
C PRO A 47 19.40 2.81 -0.11
N GLY A 48 20.37 1.96 -0.46
CA GLY A 48 21.80 2.24 -0.35
C GLY A 48 22.34 2.33 1.07
N GLY A 49 21.55 1.92 2.07
CA GLY A 49 21.95 1.87 3.47
C GLY A 49 22.94 0.73 3.76
N ASP A 50 23.61 0.83 4.90
CA ASP A 50 24.56 -0.18 5.35
C ASP A 50 23.81 -1.35 6.00
N VAL A 51 23.75 -2.48 5.27
CA VAL A 51 23.07 -3.71 5.72
C VAL A 51 23.75 -4.31 6.95
N ASP A 52 25.07 -4.22 7.06
CA ASP A 52 25.81 -4.75 8.21
C ASP A 52 25.52 -3.92 9.47
N ALA A 53 25.41 -2.60 9.33
CA ALA A 53 24.99 -1.72 10.41
C ALA A 53 23.54 -2.01 10.86
N ALA A 54 22.61 -2.22 9.91
CA ALA A 54 21.24 -2.63 10.22
C ALA A 54 21.21 -3.98 10.96
N ARG A 55 21.99 -4.96 10.50
CA ARG A 55 22.14 -6.27 11.17
C ARG A 55 22.66 -6.11 12.60
N LYS A 56 23.69 -5.29 12.78
CA LYS A 56 24.27 -5.03 14.10
C LYS A 56 23.22 -4.44 15.05
N SER A 57 22.47 -3.44 14.61
CA SER A 57 21.40 -2.82 15.39
C SER A 57 20.34 -3.82 15.84
N LEU A 58 19.92 -4.71 14.93
CA LEU A 58 18.98 -5.80 15.23
C LEU A 58 19.57 -6.79 16.25
N THR A 59 20.82 -7.20 16.08
CA THR A 59 21.48 -8.12 17.04
C THR A 59 21.72 -7.49 18.40
N ASP A 60 22.12 -6.22 18.46
CA ASP A 60 22.31 -5.46 19.70
C ASP A 60 20.98 -5.31 20.47
N ALA A 61 19.85 -5.29 19.75
CA ALA A 61 18.51 -5.29 20.32
C ALA A 61 18.01 -6.67 20.77
N GLY A 62 18.84 -7.72 20.69
CA GLY A 62 18.45 -9.07 21.05
C GLY A 62 17.56 -9.74 20.00
N CYS A 63 17.77 -9.46 18.72
CA CYS A 63 17.11 -10.16 17.63
C CYS A 63 18.08 -11.11 16.89
N THR A 64 17.55 -12.23 16.39
CA THR A 64 18.25 -13.17 15.51
C THR A 64 17.82 -12.95 14.07
N ILE A 65 18.76 -12.72 13.17
CA ILE A 65 18.49 -12.69 11.73
C ILE A 65 18.32 -14.13 11.23
N LEU A 66 17.20 -14.41 10.56
CA LEU A 66 16.87 -15.72 10.01
C LEU A 66 17.27 -15.82 8.54
N THR A 67 16.88 -14.82 7.75
CA THR A 67 17.11 -14.77 6.30
C THR A 67 17.34 -13.34 5.86
N GLU A 68 18.12 -13.19 4.79
CA GLU A 68 18.40 -11.94 4.11
C GLU A 68 17.99 -12.08 2.64
N ILE A 69 17.26 -11.10 2.11
CA ILE A 69 16.75 -11.10 0.74
C ILE A 69 17.17 -9.76 0.09
N PRO A 70 18.23 -9.73 -0.72
CA PRO A 70 18.69 -8.52 -1.38
C PRO A 70 17.82 -8.19 -2.60
N PHE A 71 17.53 -6.90 -2.81
CA PHE A 71 16.82 -6.40 -3.98
C PHE A 71 17.72 -5.44 -4.78
N ALA A 72 18.09 -5.85 -5.99
CA ALA A 72 18.91 -5.04 -6.89
C ALA A 72 18.21 -3.74 -7.31
N THR A 73 16.90 -3.84 -7.62
CA THR A 73 16.07 -2.69 -7.96
C THR A 73 15.73 -1.92 -6.69
N GLY A 74 16.25 -0.70 -6.56
CA GLY A 74 16.07 0.14 -5.37
C GLY A 74 17.15 -0.03 -4.29
N ASN A 75 18.10 -0.95 -4.49
CA ASN A 75 19.28 -1.14 -3.63
C ASN A 75 18.96 -1.25 -2.13
N PHE A 76 18.00 -2.11 -1.76
CA PHE A 76 17.62 -2.36 -0.37
C PHE A 76 17.56 -3.85 -0.09
N THR A 77 17.48 -4.21 1.18
CA THR A 77 17.46 -5.59 1.65
C THR A 77 16.28 -5.79 2.59
N ILE A 78 15.62 -6.93 2.45
CA ILE A 78 14.63 -7.39 3.42
C ILE A 78 15.28 -8.43 4.34
N LEU A 79 15.22 -8.17 5.64
CA LEU A 79 15.69 -9.07 6.69
C LEU A 79 14.49 -9.73 7.36
N HIS A 80 14.47 -11.07 7.39
CA HIS A 80 13.55 -11.84 8.22
C HIS A 80 14.21 -12.08 9.57
N VAL A 81 13.55 -11.67 10.65
CA VAL A 81 14.17 -11.48 11.96
C VAL A 81 13.27 -12.08 13.05
N ARG A 82 13.87 -12.66 14.07
CA ARG A 82 13.18 -13.18 15.26
C ARG A 82 13.65 -12.44 16.51
N PRO A 83 12.76 -11.72 17.23
CA PRO A 83 13.08 -11.21 18.56
C PRO A 83 13.35 -12.37 19.52
N ASN A 84 14.49 -12.39 20.20
CA ASN A 84 14.88 -13.53 21.05
C ASN A 84 13.98 -13.67 22.30
N ASN A 85 13.39 -12.57 22.74
CA ASN A 85 12.41 -12.54 23.82
C ASN A 85 10.98 -12.92 23.37
N GLY A 86 10.77 -13.14 22.06
CA GLY A 86 9.47 -13.43 21.48
C GLY A 86 8.51 -12.22 21.40
N ASP A 87 8.93 -11.03 21.84
CA ASP A 87 8.09 -9.83 21.86
C ASP A 87 8.16 -9.10 20.51
N VAL A 88 7.32 -9.57 19.59
CA VAL A 88 7.15 -9.03 18.25
C VAL A 88 6.71 -7.56 18.27
N ASN A 89 5.78 -7.19 19.14
CA ASN A 89 5.20 -5.85 19.14
C ASN A 89 6.23 -4.81 19.58
N ALA A 90 7.01 -5.13 20.63
CA ALA A 90 8.10 -4.27 21.06
C ALA A 90 9.19 -4.15 19.98
N ALA A 91 9.52 -5.24 19.28
CA ALA A 91 10.51 -5.21 18.20
C ALA A 91 10.03 -4.37 17.01
N VAL A 92 8.76 -4.52 16.59
CA VAL A 92 8.16 -3.65 15.57
C VAL A 92 8.20 -2.19 16.03
N ALA A 93 7.76 -1.87 17.24
CA ALA A 93 7.76 -0.51 17.75
C ALA A 93 9.16 0.13 17.79
N ARG A 94 10.19 -0.68 18.05
CA ARG A 94 11.59 -0.22 18.12
C ARG A 94 12.18 0.10 16.74
N PHE A 95 11.86 -0.68 15.72
CA PHE A 95 12.49 -0.60 14.41
C PHE A 95 11.61 -0.01 13.31
N ASN A 96 10.33 0.23 13.60
CA ASN A 96 9.40 0.84 12.66
C ASN A 96 9.38 2.36 12.85
N GLY A 97 9.98 3.08 11.89
CA GLY A 97 10.20 4.52 11.94
C GLY A 97 11.68 4.89 11.90
N SER A 98 11.99 6.17 11.71
CA SER A 98 13.34 6.72 11.46
C SER A 98 14.29 6.74 12.68
N ILE A 99 14.19 5.73 13.56
CA ILE A 99 15.06 5.60 14.75
C ILE A 99 16.44 5.07 14.34
N ASP A 100 16.50 4.17 13.36
CA ASP A 100 17.75 3.63 12.83
C ASP A 100 18.01 4.18 11.42
N PRO A 101 19.18 4.80 11.16
CA PRO A 101 19.48 5.40 9.86
C PRO A 101 19.59 4.38 8.71
N ASN A 102 19.68 3.08 9.02
CA ASN A 102 19.80 2.00 8.03
C ASN A 102 18.52 1.18 7.89
N ILE A 103 17.47 1.44 8.68
CA ILE A 103 16.18 0.75 8.61
C ILE A 103 15.08 1.73 8.22
N VAL A 104 14.26 1.36 7.24
CA VAL A 104 13.08 2.13 6.82
C VAL A 104 11.86 1.72 7.63
N SER A 105 11.66 0.42 7.77
CA SER A 105 10.46 -0.13 8.38
C SER A 105 10.72 -1.51 8.98
N ALA A 106 9.87 -1.88 9.94
CA ALA A 106 9.82 -3.21 10.53
C ALA A 106 8.36 -3.60 10.77
N GLU A 107 8.01 -4.82 10.41
CA GLU A 107 6.65 -5.37 10.50
C GLU A 107 6.73 -6.82 10.96
N ALA A 108 5.93 -7.31 11.90
CA ALA A 108 5.74 -8.75 12.05
C ALA A 108 5.38 -9.52 10.75
N THR A 109 5.84 -10.75 10.71
CA THR A 109 5.51 -11.70 9.66
C THR A 109 4.09 -12.20 9.86
N LEU A 110 3.24 -12.02 8.85
CA LEU A 110 1.95 -12.67 8.78
C LEU A 110 2.01 -13.93 7.93
N VAL A 111 1.32 -14.97 8.40
CA VAL A 111 1.09 -16.18 7.62
C VAL A 111 -0.37 -16.21 7.25
N SER A 112 -0.67 -16.08 5.97
CA SER A 112 -2.00 -16.38 5.47
C SER A 112 -2.13 -17.90 5.36
N LYS A 113 -3.21 -18.45 5.94
CA LYS A 113 -3.60 -19.84 5.72
C LYS A 113 -4.75 -19.81 4.74
N THR A 114 -4.59 -20.44 3.57
CA THR A 114 -5.71 -20.71 2.67
C THR A 114 -6.72 -21.59 3.41
N GLN A 115 -7.84 -21.01 3.84
CA GLN A 115 -8.95 -21.77 4.38
C GLN A 115 -9.75 -22.31 3.20
N GLY A 116 -9.96 -23.63 3.15
CA GLY A 116 -10.77 -24.25 2.11
C GLY A 116 -12.20 -23.70 2.11
N PHE A 117 -12.76 -23.53 0.91
CA PHE A 117 -14.09 -23.02 0.55
C PHE A 117 -15.18 -23.28 1.63
N SER A 118 -15.22 -22.45 2.66
CA SER A 118 -16.14 -22.58 3.78
C SER A 118 -16.85 -21.24 3.92
N PHE A 119 -18.19 -21.30 3.92
CA PHE A 119 -19.12 -20.18 4.03
C PHE A 119 -18.95 -19.45 5.38
N TRP A 120 -17.88 -18.67 5.53
CA TRP A 120 -17.74 -17.75 6.65
C TRP A 120 -18.78 -16.64 6.47
N ARG A 121 -19.75 -16.56 7.38
CA ARG A 121 -20.56 -15.36 7.51
C ARG A 121 -19.64 -14.28 8.08
N PRO A 122 -19.31 -13.21 7.33
CA PRO A 122 -18.44 -12.17 7.86
C PRO A 122 -19.05 -11.63 9.15
N ARG A 123 -18.23 -11.41 10.18
CA ARG A 123 -18.77 -10.84 11.43
C ARG A 123 -19.40 -9.48 11.07
N PRO A 124 -20.61 -9.14 11.54
CA PRO A 124 -21.29 -7.91 11.13
C PRO A 124 -20.46 -6.63 11.35
N SER A 125 -19.63 -6.59 12.40
CA SER A 125 -18.76 -5.45 12.68
C SER A 125 -17.53 -5.33 11.76
N CYS A 126 -17.28 -6.33 10.91
CA CYS A 126 -16.17 -6.39 9.96
C CYS A 126 -16.60 -6.04 8.53
N VAL A 127 -17.91 -6.05 8.26
CA VAL A 127 -18.52 -5.65 7.00
C VAL A 127 -18.49 -4.12 6.91
N PRO A 128 -18.09 -3.53 5.77
CA PRO A 128 -18.23 -2.09 5.56
C PRO A 128 -19.68 -1.63 5.62
N ASN A 129 -19.89 -0.39 6.06
CA ASN A 129 -21.23 0.23 6.06
C ASN A 129 -21.57 0.90 4.72
N ASP A 130 -20.80 0.62 3.65
CA ASP A 130 -21.03 1.13 2.31
C ASP A 130 -22.25 0.40 1.68
N PRO A 131 -23.28 1.12 1.16
CA PRO A 131 -24.55 0.55 0.70
C PRO A 131 -24.45 -0.56 -0.34
N ASP A 132 -23.51 -0.47 -1.28
CA ASP A 132 -23.34 -1.45 -2.35
C ASP A 132 -22.37 -2.57 -1.99
N PHE A 133 -21.74 -2.55 -0.80
CA PHE A 133 -20.86 -3.62 -0.34
C PHE A 133 -21.46 -5.02 -0.45
N PRO A 134 -22.76 -5.27 -0.13
CA PRO A 134 -23.38 -6.59 -0.31
C PRO A 134 -23.32 -7.13 -1.75
N SER A 135 -23.17 -6.25 -2.74
CA SER A 135 -23.02 -6.62 -4.15
C SER A 135 -21.56 -6.86 -4.58
N GLN A 136 -20.58 -6.42 -3.79
CA GLN A 136 -19.15 -6.56 -4.07
C GLN A 136 -18.60 -7.94 -3.67
N TYR A 137 -19.09 -9.00 -4.32
CA TYR A 137 -18.75 -10.40 -3.98
C TYR A 137 -17.25 -10.71 -3.92
N ALA A 138 -16.43 -9.99 -4.71
CA ALA A 138 -14.99 -10.20 -4.78
C ALA A 138 -14.28 -9.88 -3.46
N LEU A 139 -14.73 -8.85 -2.71
CA LEU A 139 -14.08 -8.44 -1.47
C LEU A 139 -14.19 -9.53 -0.39
N PRO A 140 -15.38 -10.07 -0.06
CA PRO A 140 -15.46 -11.23 0.83
C PRO A 140 -14.70 -12.45 0.31
N THR A 141 -14.69 -12.70 -1.00
CA THR A 141 -14.05 -13.89 -1.59
C THR A 141 -12.53 -13.89 -1.43
N MET A 142 -11.90 -12.71 -1.35
CA MET A 142 -10.47 -12.57 -1.12
C MET A 142 -10.09 -12.37 0.36
N ASP A 143 -10.97 -12.78 1.29
CA ASP A 143 -10.81 -12.63 2.74
C ASP A 143 -10.59 -11.17 3.19
N TRP A 144 -11.02 -10.19 2.39
CA TRP A 144 -10.76 -8.77 2.66
C TRP A 144 -11.45 -8.32 3.95
N ASN A 145 -12.67 -8.80 4.23
CA ASN A 145 -13.39 -8.50 5.47
C ASN A 145 -12.59 -8.90 6.70
N ASP A 146 -12.04 -10.12 6.69
CA ASP A 146 -11.29 -10.66 7.82
C ASP A 146 -9.94 -9.96 7.96
N ALA A 147 -9.25 -9.66 6.84
CA ALA A 147 -8.03 -8.88 6.84
C ALA A 147 -8.26 -7.47 7.42
N ARG A 148 -9.29 -6.77 6.95
CA ARG A 148 -9.70 -5.44 7.45
C ARG A 148 -10.04 -5.49 8.94
N CYS A 149 -10.79 -6.50 9.37
CA CYS A 149 -11.25 -6.60 10.74
C CYS A 149 -10.13 -6.95 11.70
N THR A 150 -9.30 -7.89 11.30
CA THR A 150 -7.98 -8.17 11.89
C THR A 150 -7.24 -6.84 12.06
N MET A 151 -6.97 -6.11 10.99
CA MET A 151 -6.21 -4.87 11.06
C MET A 151 -6.78 -3.88 12.09
N ARG A 152 -8.10 -3.69 12.09
CA ARG A 152 -8.77 -2.81 13.05
C ARG A 152 -8.65 -3.28 14.50
N LEU A 153 -8.93 -4.55 14.79
CA LEU A 153 -8.92 -5.11 16.16
C LEU A 153 -7.56 -5.00 16.83
N LEU A 154 -6.55 -4.85 16.00
CA LEU A 154 -5.16 -4.99 16.35
C LEU A 154 -4.49 -3.61 16.35
N GLY A 155 -5.26 -2.56 16.08
CA GLY A 155 -4.78 -1.18 16.08
C GLY A 155 -3.90 -0.87 14.88
N ILE A 156 -3.94 -1.68 13.82
CA ILE A 156 -3.27 -1.36 12.56
C ILE A 156 -4.20 -0.51 11.74
N GLY A 157 -3.87 0.77 11.70
CA GLY A 157 -4.28 1.63 10.60
C GLY A 157 -3.16 1.74 9.58
N GLN A 158 -3.54 2.10 8.38
CA GLN A 158 -2.72 2.78 7.40
C GLN A 158 -2.06 3.98 8.09
N ARG A 159 -0.72 4.00 8.05
CA ARG A 159 0.11 5.07 8.62
C ARG A 159 0.46 6.16 7.60
N ALA A 160 0.27 5.86 6.32
CA ALA A 160 0.41 6.78 5.22
C ALA A 160 -0.72 6.53 4.21
N TYR A 161 -1.06 7.57 3.47
CA TYR A 161 -2.01 7.48 2.37
C TYR A 161 -1.52 6.44 1.35
N PRO A 162 -2.30 5.40 1.03
CA PRO A 162 -2.00 4.51 -0.09
C PRO A 162 -1.90 5.32 -1.38
N ARG A 163 -1.03 4.89 -2.29
CA ARG A 163 -0.79 5.57 -3.55
C ARG A 163 -0.91 4.60 -4.71
N PHE A 164 -1.73 4.93 -5.69
CA PHE A 164 -1.86 4.18 -6.93
C PHE A 164 -1.59 5.05 -8.14
N THR A 165 -1.03 4.41 -9.16
CA THR A 165 -1.04 4.94 -10.53
C THR A 165 -1.94 4.02 -11.34
N VAL A 166 -2.93 4.60 -12.01
CA VAL A 166 -3.89 3.87 -12.85
C VAL A 166 -3.69 4.35 -14.28
N ILE A 167 -3.34 3.44 -15.18
CA ILE A 167 -3.16 3.73 -16.61
C ILE A 167 -4.36 3.13 -17.34
N ASP A 168 -5.34 3.96 -17.69
CA ASP A 168 -6.64 3.50 -18.20
C ASP A 168 -7.35 4.62 -19.01
N SER A 169 -8.66 4.57 -19.16
CA SER A 169 -9.47 5.57 -19.87
C SER A 169 -9.58 6.93 -19.17
N GLY A 170 -9.09 7.05 -17.94
CA GLY A 170 -9.23 8.25 -17.11
C GLY A 170 -10.05 7.96 -15.87
N VAL A 171 -10.39 8.99 -15.11
CA VAL A 171 -11.24 8.88 -13.91
C VAL A 171 -12.18 10.07 -13.84
N ASN A 172 -13.48 9.81 -13.69
CA ASN A 172 -14.46 10.82 -13.34
C ASN A 172 -14.49 11.06 -11.82
N ASP A 173 -14.80 12.30 -11.42
CA ASP A 173 -15.12 12.59 -10.03
C ASP A 173 -16.41 11.86 -9.63
N ILE A 174 -16.32 10.93 -8.68
CA ILE A 174 -17.50 10.38 -8.00
C ILE A 174 -17.77 11.29 -6.80
N SER A 175 -18.63 12.28 -7.03
CA SER A 175 -18.85 13.41 -6.12
C SER A 175 -19.73 13.10 -4.92
N ALA A 176 -20.27 11.87 -4.82
CA ALA A 176 -21.03 11.50 -3.65
C ALA A 176 -20.10 11.34 -2.46
N GLU A 177 -20.16 12.32 -1.56
CA GLU A 177 -19.58 12.28 -0.22
C GLU A 177 -18.14 11.75 -0.16
N GLU A 178 -17.30 12.27 -1.06
CA GLU A 178 -15.84 12.11 -0.98
C GLU A 178 -15.32 10.69 -1.24
N GLU A 179 -15.99 9.90 -2.07
CA GLU A 179 -15.58 8.51 -2.36
C GLU A 179 -14.19 8.42 -3.01
N MET A 180 -13.84 9.37 -3.90
CA MET A 180 -12.52 9.47 -4.52
C MET A 180 -12.00 10.92 -4.52
N ILE A 181 -11.45 11.37 -3.39
CA ILE A 181 -11.08 12.79 -3.17
C ILE A 181 -9.67 13.22 -3.56
N HIS A 182 -8.79 12.28 -3.92
CA HIS A 182 -7.37 12.59 -4.12
C HIS A 182 -6.86 12.06 -5.45
N ILE A 183 -7.47 12.52 -6.54
CA ILE A 183 -7.07 12.16 -7.90
C ILE A 183 -6.29 13.33 -8.53
N ASN A 184 -5.11 13.01 -9.07
CA ASN A 184 -4.43 13.86 -10.04
C ASN A 184 -4.46 13.14 -11.38
N GLN A 185 -5.04 13.75 -12.41
CA GLN A 185 -5.11 13.16 -13.74
C GLN A 185 -4.14 13.82 -14.73
N TYR A 186 -3.54 13.00 -15.58
CA TYR A 186 -2.61 13.38 -16.63
C TYR A 186 -2.99 12.71 -17.95
N ASN A 187 -2.92 13.48 -19.03
CA ASN A 187 -3.27 13.08 -20.38
C ASN A 187 -2.04 12.60 -21.16
N PHE A 188 -2.09 11.35 -21.63
CA PHE A 188 -1.06 10.76 -22.49
C PHE A 188 -1.55 10.51 -23.92
N VAL A 189 -2.83 10.71 -24.21
CA VAL A 189 -3.47 10.45 -25.49
C VAL A 189 -2.79 11.22 -26.61
N GLY A 190 -2.46 10.52 -27.70
CA GLY A 190 -1.88 11.15 -28.89
C GLY A 190 -0.48 11.73 -28.65
N GLY A 191 0.24 11.24 -27.64
CA GLY A 191 1.58 11.72 -27.29
C GLY A 191 1.61 13.02 -26.49
N LEU A 192 0.52 13.36 -25.78
CA LEU A 192 0.48 14.51 -24.89
C LEU A 192 1.39 14.36 -23.64
N ASN A 193 2.04 13.21 -23.44
CA ASN A 193 3.16 12.99 -22.50
C ASN A 193 2.90 13.52 -21.08
N GLY A 194 1.72 13.26 -20.54
CA GLY A 194 1.40 13.57 -19.14
C GLY A 194 1.06 15.05 -18.90
N VAL A 195 0.32 15.67 -19.81
CA VAL A 195 -0.23 17.02 -19.57
C VAL A 195 -1.30 16.92 -18.48
N PRO A 196 -1.21 17.67 -17.36
CA PRO A 196 -2.24 17.68 -16.34
C PRO A 196 -3.61 18.08 -16.93
N GLU A 197 -4.67 17.41 -16.51
CA GLU A 197 -6.03 17.72 -16.94
C GLU A 197 -7.03 17.57 -15.78
N SER A 198 -8.22 18.14 -15.95
CA SER A 198 -9.35 17.88 -15.04
C SER A 198 -9.75 16.41 -15.11
N ASN A 199 -10.25 15.89 -13.99
CA ASN A 199 -10.77 14.53 -13.92
C ASN A 199 -11.87 14.34 -14.97
N PHE A 200 -11.65 13.37 -15.85
CA PHE A 200 -12.48 13.07 -16.99
C PHE A 200 -12.21 11.64 -17.45
N ASP A 201 -13.27 10.88 -17.64
CA ASP A 201 -13.22 9.53 -18.19
C ASP A 201 -14.32 9.37 -19.26
N PRO A 202 -13.95 9.32 -20.55
CA PRO A 202 -14.89 9.12 -21.64
C PRO A 202 -15.46 7.70 -21.69
N GLY A 203 -14.80 6.72 -21.06
CA GLY A 203 -15.14 5.29 -21.15
C GLY A 203 -15.70 4.66 -19.90
N VAL A 204 -15.69 5.38 -18.77
CA VAL A 204 -16.06 4.93 -17.40
C VAL A 204 -15.30 3.70 -16.87
N HIS A 205 -14.51 3.01 -17.69
CA HIS A 205 -13.73 1.84 -17.30
C HIS A 205 -12.67 2.18 -16.26
N GLY A 206 -11.85 3.21 -16.51
CA GLY A 206 -10.85 3.68 -15.57
C GLY A 206 -11.45 4.20 -14.26
N THR A 207 -12.64 4.81 -14.31
CA THR A 207 -13.44 5.19 -13.13
C THR A 207 -13.82 3.96 -12.31
N ALA A 208 -14.33 2.90 -12.95
CA ALA A 208 -14.70 1.66 -12.26
C ALA A 208 -13.49 0.95 -11.66
N VAL A 209 -12.38 0.83 -12.40
CA VAL A 209 -11.12 0.26 -11.92
C VAL A 209 -10.60 1.02 -10.70
N THR A 210 -10.60 2.36 -10.78
CA THR A 210 -10.14 3.23 -9.70
C THR A 210 -11.06 3.15 -8.48
N GLY A 211 -12.37 3.07 -8.68
CA GLY A 211 -13.35 2.90 -7.60
C GLY A 211 -13.13 1.60 -6.83
N ILE A 212 -13.03 0.45 -7.51
CA ILE A 212 -12.78 -0.83 -6.83
C ILE A 212 -11.45 -0.81 -6.07
N ALA A 213 -10.41 -0.19 -6.63
CA ALA A 213 -9.11 -0.12 -5.96
C ALA A 213 -9.10 0.84 -4.76
N GLY A 214 -9.72 2.01 -4.89
CA GLY A 214 -9.43 3.18 -4.06
C GLY A 214 -10.61 3.94 -3.48
N ALA A 215 -11.86 3.54 -3.75
CA ALA A 215 -13.04 4.14 -3.14
C ALA A 215 -12.92 4.14 -1.62
N ARG A 216 -13.42 5.21 -1.00
CA ARG A 216 -13.36 5.38 0.45
C ARG A 216 -14.27 4.36 1.14
N THR A 217 -13.65 3.41 1.83
CA THR A 217 -14.40 2.39 2.58
C THR A 217 -14.88 2.93 3.92
N ASN A 218 -16.11 2.59 4.27
CA ASN A 218 -16.86 3.01 5.44
C ASN A 218 -17.17 4.50 5.50
N ASN A 219 -17.62 5.04 4.38
CA ASN A 219 -18.14 6.41 4.34
C ASN A 219 -19.66 6.43 4.14
N GLU A 220 -20.35 5.30 4.29
CA GLU A 220 -21.81 5.19 4.15
C GLU A 220 -22.30 5.47 2.72
N THR A 221 -21.40 5.42 1.73
CA THR A 221 -21.71 5.68 0.33
C THR A 221 -21.26 4.57 -0.59
N PHE A 222 -21.98 4.41 -1.71
CA PHE A 222 -21.65 3.54 -2.85
C PHE A 222 -20.85 2.29 -2.47
N ILE A 223 -19.58 2.21 -2.86
CA ILE A 223 -18.76 1.00 -2.80
C ILE A 223 -17.58 1.13 -1.84
N SER A 224 -17.11 -0.01 -1.34
CA SER A 224 -15.84 -0.11 -0.63
C SER A 224 -14.67 -0.29 -1.60
N GLY A 225 -13.58 0.45 -1.38
CA GLY A 225 -12.32 0.25 -2.10
C GLY A 225 -11.39 -0.73 -1.38
N VAL A 226 -10.72 -1.61 -2.13
CA VAL A 226 -9.80 -2.61 -1.59
C VAL A 226 -8.73 -2.00 -0.69
N ALA A 227 -8.18 -0.85 -1.10
CA ALA A 227 -7.03 -0.25 -0.43
C ALA A 227 -7.37 0.90 0.49
N SER A 228 -8.64 1.30 0.60
CA SER A 228 -9.05 2.32 1.56
C SER A 228 -9.50 1.61 2.82
N HIS A 229 -8.78 1.78 3.93
CA HIS A 229 -9.16 1.15 5.20
C HIS A 229 -9.50 2.19 6.26
N ASN A 230 -8.57 3.09 6.57
CA ASN A 230 -8.74 4.21 7.51
C ASN A 230 -8.14 5.52 6.99
N LEU A 231 -7.44 5.50 5.86
CA LEU A 231 -6.97 6.68 5.13
C LEU A 231 -7.45 6.60 3.67
N PRO A 232 -7.78 7.73 3.04
CA PRO A 232 -8.16 7.75 1.63
C PRO A 232 -6.96 7.41 0.75
N VAL A 233 -7.23 6.87 -0.43
CA VAL A 233 -6.21 6.55 -1.43
C VAL A 233 -5.88 7.78 -2.27
N ARG A 234 -4.61 8.01 -2.54
CA ARG A 234 -4.13 9.02 -3.50
C ARG A 234 -3.91 8.35 -4.85
N ILE A 235 -4.60 8.85 -5.87
CA ILE A 235 -4.60 8.28 -7.20
C ILE A 235 -3.89 9.23 -8.16
N THR A 236 -2.99 8.67 -8.96
CA THR A 236 -2.47 9.29 -10.17
C THR A 236 -3.13 8.58 -11.36
N SER A 237 -4.03 9.27 -12.05
CA SER A 237 -4.70 8.76 -13.24
C SER A 237 -3.89 9.16 -14.48
N CYS A 238 -3.50 8.19 -15.29
CA CYS A 238 -2.83 8.40 -16.57
C CYS A 238 -3.81 7.99 -17.67
N ARG A 239 -4.49 8.96 -18.27
CA ARG A 239 -5.45 8.70 -19.34
C ARG A 239 -4.73 8.40 -20.65
N VAL A 240 -4.99 7.20 -21.17
CA VAL A 240 -4.39 6.69 -22.43
C VAL A 240 -5.44 6.38 -23.51
N SER A 241 -6.73 6.59 -23.20
CA SER A 241 -7.82 6.45 -24.16
C SER A 241 -8.44 7.80 -24.54
N PRO A 242 -8.59 8.13 -25.84
CA PRO A 242 -9.30 9.31 -26.29
C PRO A 242 -10.82 9.22 -26.06
N ASP A 243 -11.39 8.02 -26.20
CA ASP A 243 -12.83 7.80 -26.34
C ASP A 243 -13.40 6.76 -25.37
N GLY A 244 -12.53 6.11 -24.59
CA GLY A 244 -12.91 5.08 -23.63
C GLY A 244 -12.91 3.65 -24.16
N ASN A 245 -12.78 3.45 -25.48
CA ASN A 245 -12.87 2.14 -26.11
C ASN A 245 -11.52 1.68 -26.66
N GLU A 246 -10.71 2.62 -27.15
CA GLU A 246 -9.44 2.33 -27.80
C GLU A 246 -8.27 2.86 -26.97
N ILE A 247 -7.16 2.12 -26.97
CA ILE A 247 -5.91 2.52 -26.30
C ILE A 247 -4.76 2.29 -27.27
N ALA A 248 -3.94 3.33 -27.48
CA ALA A 248 -2.70 3.20 -28.22
C ALA A 248 -1.60 2.67 -27.29
N THR A 249 -0.98 1.53 -27.63
CA THR A 249 0.11 0.94 -26.83
C THR A 249 1.25 1.91 -26.56
N VAL A 250 1.56 2.81 -27.50
CA VAL A 250 2.62 3.81 -27.32
C VAL A 250 2.31 4.81 -26.21
N ASP A 251 1.04 5.16 -25.99
CA ASP A 251 0.64 6.08 -24.92
C ASP A 251 0.68 5.39 -23.55
N VAL A 252 0.40 4.08 -23.50
CA VAL A 252 0.63 3.24 -22.31
C VAL A 252 2.11 3.22 -21.94
N LEU A 253 2.99 2.96 -22.91
CA LEU A 253 4.43 2.91 -22.66
C LEU A 253 4.97 4.25 -22.15
N ARG A 254 4.43 5.37 -22.65
CA ARG A 254 4.77 6.73 -22.16
C ARG A 254 4.29 6.99 -20.74
N ALA A 255 3.15 6.42 -20.35
CA ALA A 255 2.61 6.57 -19.00
C ALA A 255 3.36 5.72 -17.94
N MET A 256 4.17 4.75 -18.35
CA MET A 256 4.93 3.87 -17.46
C MET A 256 6.31 4.42 -17.05
N VAL A 257 6.80 5.48 -17.71
CA VAL A 257 8.15 6.05 -17.53
C VAL A 257 8.12 7.39 -16.82
#